data_AF-A0A922YCA2-F1
#
_entry.id   AF-A0A922YCA2-F1
#
_cell.length_a   1.000
_cell.length_b   1.000
_cell.length_c   1.000
_cell.angle_alpha   90.00
_cell.angle_beta   90.00
_cell.angle_gamma   90.00
#
_symmetry.space_group_name_H-M   'P 1'
#
loop_
_entity.id
_entity.type
_entity.pdbx_description
1 polymer ?
#
loop_
_entity_poly.entity_id
_entity_poly.type
_entity_poly.pdbx_seq_one_letter_code
_entity_poly.pdbx_strand_id
1 'polypeptide(L)'
;MKKAPDKCVFKRENGTYYFRRAVPKELVGRIGKREWKVSLKTTEYGRAHAEGVAIFERTERQIAQLRGTARSADPVEAGLPASDEQVEAIAAAVFSRSATMTIGRFEGHVVAGRVQGNAAAETLQKLEAEWASLQASTPLGAIHTEFLALLPKIEQRANRDIDPMSALGVKLRRAHWQMMKSSLRNRIAQLKGDADELAALNSSRRPRPDLKLLVELFRKHRTADWAPSTHQKFDAVSAVLLDILGPNLKLSAIDREVGRDLHEVLHDLPPNYKKRRQLAGLSAREAAAVGREKGLPKLGRKTLEDYLNHISSVFEFAVHEDLIKGNPVKGLKATATKTDADRVPFTQSDLVKLFSAPIFTGCVDDEKSWREPARTQVRRGRYWVPLVALHTGMRLNEVCCLRKGDIKFEGSVRYIEVSDSGGRRLKTENARRVIPMHPQLLKLGFWDWVQSTPGGDDADLFPELQMDAKGSRTNVFSKWFGRLRKSVGITDAGKTFHSFRHLFTDLLREASVSMENSERIMGWTNNHVQRGYGRGPSLNSLSADMNKIDLSMASIDHLIPLQKRQLSE
;
A
#
# COMPACT_ATOMS: atom_id res chain seq x y z
N MET A 1 14.26 -30.16 -53.02
CA MET A 1 15.31 -30.77 -52.17
C MET A 1 15.13 -30.30 -50.73
N LYS A 2 14.74 -31.18 -49.79
CA LYS A 2 14.61 -30.82 -48.36
C LYS A 2 16.01 -30.70 -47.74
N LYS A 3 16.32 -29.59 -47.05
CA LYS A 3 17.53 -29.43 -46.22
C LYS A 3 17.50 -30.52 -45.14
N ALA A 4 18.49 -31.40 -45.11
CA ALA A 4 18.68 -32.31 -43.99
C ALA A 4 19.25 -31.49 -42.82
N PRO A 5 18.62 -31.45 -41.65
CA PRO A 5 19.17 -30.76 -40.49
C PRO A 5 20.37 -31.55 -39.94
N ASP A 6 21.35 -30.84 -39.38
CA ASP A 6 22.59 -31.33 -38.74
C ASP A 6 22.30 -32.10 -37.42
N LYS A 7 21.32 -33.01 -37.43
CA LYS A 7 20.85 -33.68 -36.21
C LYS A 7 21.70 -34.92 -35.93
N CYS A 8 22.40 -34.88 -34.79
CA CYS A 8 22.88 -36.08 -34.11
C CYS A 8 21.68 -36.85 -33.54
N VAL A 9 21.61 -38.15 -33.79
CA VAL A 9 20.53 -39.01 -33.32
C VAL A 9 21.09 -40.31 -32.74
N PHE A 10 20.61 -40.69 -31.56
CA PHE A 10 20.84 -42.00 -30.97
C PHE A 10 19.73 -42.94 -31.43
N LYS A 11 20.08 -43.98 -32.18
CA LYS A 11 19.11 -44.95 -32.71
C LYS A 11 19.43 -46.35 -32.21
N ARG A 12 18.42 -47.03 -31.68
CA ARG A 12 18.52 -48.43 -31.25
C ARG A 12 18.26 -49.34 -32.45
N GLU A 13 19.22 -50.18 -32.78
CA GLU A 13 19.11 -51.18 -33.85
C GLU A 13 19.61 -52.53 -33.27
N ASN A 14 18.78 -53.58 -33.37
CA ASN A 14 19.07 -54.93 -32.83
C ASN A 14 19.54 -54.94 -31.37
N GLY A 15 18.86 -54.16 -30.52
CA GLY A 15 19.13 -54.10 -29.07
C GLY A 15 20.21 -53.09 -28.66
N THR A 16 21.15 -52.74 -29.53
CA THR A 16 22.28 -51.85 -29.26
C THR A 16 22.06 -50.43 -29.79
N TYR A 17 22.51 -49.42 -29.06
CA TYR A 17 22.47 -48.03 -29.50
C TYR A 17 23.61 -47.68 -30.44
N TYR A 18 23.29 -46.88 -31.46
CA TYR A 18 24.24 -46.31 -32.41
C TYR A 18 24.18 -44.79 -32.35
N PHE A 19 25.34 -44.16 -32.34
CA PHE A 19 25.51 -42.75 -32.66
C PHE A 19 25.44 -42.58 -34.17
N ARG A 20 24.52 -41.75 -34.66
CA ARG A 20 24.40 -41.42 -36.08
C ARG A 20 24.41 -39.91 -36.26
N ARG A 21 25.30 -39.45 -37.13
CA ARG A 21 25.41 -38.04 -37.47
C ARG A 21 25.71 -37.87 -38.94
N ALA A 22 24.93 -37.05 -39.62
CA ALA A 22 25.19 -36.69 -41.01
C ALA A 22 26.51 -35.91 -41.12
N VAL A 23 27.29 -36.18 -42.17
CA VAL A 23 28.43 -35.35 -42.53
C VAL A 23 27.90 -34.15 -43.33
N PRO A 24 28.28 -32.91 -43.00
CA PRO A 24 27.88 -31.74 -43.78
C PRO A 24 28.22 -31.91 -45.25
N LYS A 25 27.28 -31.59 -46.15
CA LYS A 25 27.36 -31.93 -47.59
C LYS A 25 28.65 -31.44 -48.23
N GLU A 26 29.12 -30.27 -47.83
CA GLU A 26 30.34 -29.62 -48.30
C GLU A 26 31.63 -30.34 -47.88
N LEU A 27 31.58 -31.17 -46.84
CA LEU A 27 32.72 -31.93 -46.33
C LEU A 27 32.69 -33.42 -46.70
N VAL A 28 31.59 -33.92 -47.28
CA VAL A 28 31.44 -35.34 -47.69
C VAL A 28 32.59 -35.79 -48.59
N GLY A 29 33.02 -34.95 -49.54
CA GLY A 29 34.13 -35.26 -50.44
C GLY A 29 35.50 -35.30 -49.75
N ARG A 30 35.70 -34.54 -48.67
CA ARG A 30 36.96 -34.48 -47.90
C ARG A 30 37.03 -35.55 -46.80
N ILE A 31 35.87 -35.93 -46.25
CA ILE A 31 35.74 -36.91 -45.16
C ILE A 31 35.54 -38.34 -45.71
N GLY A 32 35.10 -38.48 -46.96
CA GLY A 32 34.96 -39.76 -47.65
C GLY A 32 33.73 -40.59 -47.25
N LYS A 33 32.82 -40.02 -46.44
CA LYS A 33 31.59 -40.68 -45.98
C LYS A 33 30.46 -39.67 -45.80
N ARG A 34 29.22 -40.17 -45.87
CA ARG A 34 27.98 -39.36 -45.78
C ARG A 34 27.42 -39.24 -44.36
N GLU A 35 27.75 -40.19 -43.49
CA GLU A 35 27.39 -40.17 -42.07
C GLU A 35 28.49 -40.82 -41.23
N TRP A 36 28.63 -40.36 -39.99
CA TRP A 36 29.28 -41.12 -38.93
C TRP A 36 28.23 -41.99 -38.25
N LYS A 37 28.32 -43.31 -38.45
CA LYS A 37 27.54 -44.32 -37.75
C LYS A 37 28.49 -45.13 -36.88
N VAL A 38 28.34 -45.05 -35.56
CA VAL A 38 29.22 -45.73 -34.58
C VAL A 38 28.36 -46.50 -33.59
N SER A 39 28.62 -47.80 -33.45
CA SER A 39 27.98 -48.59 -32.39
C SER A 39 28.50 -48.15 -31.03
N LEU A 40 27.59 -47.88 -30.10
CA LEU A 40 27.90 -47.49 -28.72
C LEU A 40 27.99 -48.73 -27.81
N LYS A 41 27.87 -49.94 -28.38
CA LYS A 41 28.05 -51.24 -27.71
C LYS A 41 27.29 -51.38 -26.38
N THR A 42 26.20 -50.65 -26.23
CA THR A 42 25.36 -50.67 -25.03
C THR A 42 23.89 -50.70 -25.43
N THR A 43 23.10 -51.42 -24.62
CA THR A 43 21.64 -51.46 -24.70
C THR A 43 21.00 -50.38 -23.82
N GLU A 44 21.81 -49.70 -23.00
CA GLU A 44 21.40 -48.69 -22.04
C GLU A 44 21.61 -47.28 -22.59
N TYR A 45 20.53 -46.49 -22.60
CA TYR A 45 20.52 -45.17 -23.21
C TYR A 45 21.45 -44.16 -22.51
N GLY A 46 21.53 -44.18 -21.18
CA GLY A 46 22.38 -43.24 -20.43
C GLY A 46 23.87 -43.41 -20.76
N ARG A 47 24.33 -44.67 -20.81
CA ARG A 47 25.69 -45.01 -21.24
C ARG A 47 25.91 -44.70 -22.72
N ALA A 48 24.92 -44.98 -23.58
CA ALA A 48 24.95 -44.63 -24.99
C ALA A 48 25.12 -43.12 -25.20
N HIS A 49 24.40 -42.32 -24.43
CA HIS A 49 24.45 -40.87 -24.51
C HIS A 49 25.82 -40.33 -24.07
N ALA A 50 26.37 -40.82 -22.96
CA ALA A 50 27.70 -40.42 -22.46
C ALA A 50 28.82 -40.75 -23.47
N GLU A 51 28.85 -41.97 -24.01
CA GLU A 51 29.81 -42.36 -25.05
C GLU A 51 29.59 -41.61 -26.36
N GLY A 52 28.32 -41.31 -26.66
CA GLY A 52 27.88 -40.52 -27.79
C GLY A 52 28.40 -39.08 -27.79
N VAL A 53 28.45 -38.45 -26.63
CA VAL A 53 29.00 -37.08 -26.45
C VAL A 53 30.46 -37.05 -26.86
N ALA A 54 31.27 -38.01 -26.41
CA ALA A 54 32.69 -38.07 -26.76
C ALA A 54 32.90 -38.26 -28.28
N ILE A 55 32.04 -39.07 -28.93
CA ILE A 55 32.06 -39.23 -30.39
C ILE A 55 31.61 -37.94 -31.08
N PHE A 56 30.58 -37.28 -30.56
CA PHE A 56 30.10 -36.00 -31.08
C PHE A 56 31.21 -34.95 -31.08
N GLU A 57 31.87 -34.73 -29.93
CA GLU A 57 32.98 -33.78 -29.83
C GLU A 57 34.13 -34.09 -30.78
N ARG A 58 34.44 -35.38 -30.99
CA ARG A 58 35.47 -35.79 -31.94
C ARG A 58 35.05 -35.45 -33.37
N THR A 59 33.79 -35.71 -33.73
CA THR A 59 33.26 -35.33 -35.06
C THR A 59 33.20 -33.81 -35.22
N GLU A 60 32.87 -33.05 -34.18
CA GLU A 60 32.91 -31.58 -34.16
C GLU A 60 34.32 -31.06 -34.38
N ARG A 61 35.31 -31.57 -33.65
CA ARG A 61 36.72 -31.19 -33.84
C ARG A 61 37.21 -31.50 -35.26
N GLN A 62 36.82 -32.64 -35.81
CA GLN A 62 37.15 -33.00 -37.18
C GLN A 62 36.50 -32.06 -38.21
N ILE A 63 35.22 -31.71 -38.02
CA ILE A 63 34.50 -30.73 -38.86
C ILE A 63 35.17 -29.36 -38.74
N ALA A 64 35.44 -28.92 -37.51
CA ALA A 64 36.06 -27.62 -37.21
C ALA A 64 37.47 -27.53 -37.78
N GLN A 65 38.29 -28.59 -37.70
CA GLN A 65 39.63 -28.63 -38.28
C GLN A 65 39.59 -28.57 -39.82
N LEU A 66 38.65 -29.27 -40.45
CA LEU A 66 38.48 -29.24 -41.91
C LEU A 66 37.88 -27.91 -42.41
N ARG A 67 37.16 -27.20 -41.57
CA ARG A 67 36.69 -25.82 -41.80
C ARG A 67 37.79 -24.78 -41.46
N GLY A 68 38.65 -25.09 -40.50
CA GLY A 68 39.72 -24.28 -39.91
C GLY A 68 41.00 -24.15 -40.73
N THR A 69 40.87 -24.03 -42.06
CA THR A 69 41.86 -23.29 -42.88
C THR A 69 41.63 -21.78 -42.82
N ALA A 70 40.81 -21.29 -41.87
CA ALA A 70 40.64 -19.88 -41.57
C ALA A 70 40.46 -19.61 -40.07
N ARG A 71 41.52 -19.02 -39.51
CA ARG A 71 41.66 -18.17 -38.30
C ARG A 71 41.61 -18.77 -36.89
N SER A 72 42.58 -18.25 -36.11
CA SER A 72 43.06 -18.57 -34.78
C SER A 72 42.13 -18.15 -33.64
N ALA A 73 42.25 -18.86 -32.52
CA ALA A 73 41.66 -18.53 -31.22
C ALA A 73 42.68 -17.73 -30.38
N ASP A 74 42.20 -16.71 -29.66
CA ASP A 74 42.90 -16.07 -28.54
C ASP A 74 42.35 -16.57 -27.19
N PRO A 75 43.13 -16.49 -26.09
CA PRO A 75 42.94 -17.29 -24.89
C PRO A 75 41.93 -16.69 -23.90
N VAL A 76 41.12 -17.57 -23.29
CA VAL A 76 40.13 -17.23 -22.26
C VAL A 76 40.83 -17.12 -20.90
N GLU A 77 40.95 -15.90 -20.37
CA GLU A 77 41.32 -15.63 -18.98
C GLU A 77 40.16 -15.91 -18.01
N ALA A 78 40.54 -16.39 -16.82
CA ALA A 78 39.66 -16.79 -15.73
C ALA A 78 39.02 -15.60 -15.00
N GLY A 79 37.72 -15.69 -14.68
CA GLY A 79 37.06 -14.72 -13.80
C GLY A 79 35.57 -14.96 -13.52
N LEU A 80 35.28 -15.63 -12.38
CA LEU A 80 34.09 -15.68 -11.50
C LEU A 80 32.76 -16.41 -11.90
N PRO A 81 32.00 -17.04 -10.97
CA PRO A 81 30.86 -17.92 -11.30
C PRO A 81 29.48 -17.22 -11.31
N ALA A 82 28.56 -17.67 -12.18
CA ALA A 82 27.13 -17.37 -12.08
C ALA A 82 26.41 -18.41 -11.19
N SER A 83 25.39 -18.01 -10.41
CA SER A 83 24.69 -18.92 -9.49
C SER A 83 23.62 -19.76 -10.21
N ASP A 84 23.39 -20.98 -9.71
CA ASP A 84 22.40 -21.93 -10.28
C ASP A 84 20.97 -21.33 -10.34
N GLU A 85 20.64 -20.46 -9.39
CA GLU A 85 19.36 -19.75 -9.28
C GLU A 85 19.10 -18.82 -10.48
N GLN A 86 20.16 -18.21 -11.03
CA GLN A 86 20.08 -17.35 -12.20
C GLN A 86 19.90 -18.14 -13.50
N VAL A 87 20.49 -19.34 -13.58
CA VAL A 87 20.32 -20.27 -14.71
C VAL A 87 18.90 -20.86 -14.72
N GLU A 88 18.32 -21.13 -13.55
CA GLU A 88 16.94 -21.58 -13.41
C GLU A 88 15.92 -20.51 -13.79
N ALA A 89 16.12 -19.25 -13.39
CA ALA A 89 15.23 -18.16 -13.75
C ALA A 89 15.12 -17.93 -15.27
N ILE A 90 16.23 -18.10 -16.01
CA ILE A 90 16.28 -17.95 -17.47
C ILE A 90 15.60 -19.15 -18.16
N ALA A 91 15.80 -20.37 -17.65
CA ALA A 91 15.11 -21.55 -18.15
C ALA A 91 13.59 -21.47 -17.91
N ALA A 92 13.16 -20.91 -16.77
CA ALA A 92 11.76 -20.66 -16.45
C ALA A 92 11.10 -19.70 -17.44
N ALA A 93 11.78 -18.61 -17.79
CA ALA A 93 11.28 -17.61 -18.72
C ALA A 93 11.15 -18.14 -20.16
N VAL A 94 12.14 -18.89 -20.66
CA VAL A 94 12.20 -19.37 -22.06
C VAL A 94 11.24 -20.55 -22.33
N PHE A 95 11.02 -21.43 -21.34
CA PHE A 95 10.32 -22.70 -21.56
C PHE A 95 8.95 -22.82 -20.88
N SER A 96 8.49 -21.78 -20.16
CA SER A 96 7.16 -21.71 -19.52
C SER A 96 6.01 -22.14 -20.45
N ARG A 97 6.05 -21.73 -21.72
CA ARG A 97 5.02 -22.06 -22.74
C ARG A 97 4.94 -23.55 -23.07
N SER A 98 6.08 -24.27 -23.04
CA SER A 98 6.15 -25.72 -23.29
C SER A 98 5.66 -26.54 -22.10
N ALA A 99 5.92 -26.05 -20.88
CA ALA A 99 5.41 -26.65 -19.65
C ALA A 99 3.87 -26.56 -19.59
N THR A 100 3.29 -25.40 -19.91
CA THR A 100 1.82 -25.22 -19.94
C THR A 100 1.13 -26.13 -20.96
N MET A 101 1.69 -26.30 -22.16
CA MET A 101 1.10 -27.20 -23.18
C MET A 101 1.21 -28.68 -22.83
N THR A 102 2.28 -29.09 -22.14
CA THR A 102 2.49 -30.48 -21.72
C THR A 102 1.61 -30.83 -20.52
N ILE A 103 1.47 -29.91 -19.57
CA ILE A 103 0.53 -30.01 -18.44
C ILE A 103 -0.92 -30.04 -18.95
N GLY A 104 -1.27 -29.18 -19.92
CA GLY A 104 -2.62 -29.18 -20.51
C GLY A 104 -2.95 -30.47 -21.28
N ARG A 105 -1.98 -31.13 -21.93
CA ARG A 105 -2.17 -32.48 -22.50
C ARG A 105 -2.38 -33.53 -21.42
N PHE A 106 -1.65 -33.44 -20.31
CA PHE A 106 -1.79 -34.35 -19.17
C PHE A 106 -3.15 -34.18 -18.48
N GLU A 107 -3.60 -32.94 -18.26
CA GLU A 107 -4.94 -32.60 -17.74
C GLU A 107 -6.05 -33.06 -18.68
N GLY A 108 -5.89 -32.91 -20.00
CA GLY A 108 -6.84 -33.42 -20.99
C GLY A 108 -7.00 -34.95 -20.98
N HIS A 109 -5.96 -35.71 -20.59
CA HIS A 109 -6.04 -37.17 -20.45
C HIS A 109 -6.62 -37.63 -19.11
N VAL A 110 -6.42 -36.85 -18.04
CA VAL A 110 -6.99 -37.10 -16.69
C VAL A 110 -8.48 -36.75 -16.64
N VAL A 111 -8.88 -35.60 -17.19
CA VAL A 111 -10.29 -35.14 -17.23
C VAL A 111 -11.15 -36.02 -18.15
N ALA A 112 -10.56 -36.63 -19.18
CA ALA A 112 -11.25 -37.56 -20.10
C ALA A 112 -11.35 -39.01 -19.58
N GLY A 113 -10.90 -39.31 -18.36
CA GLY A 113 -11.01 -40.63 -17.73
C GLY A 113 -10.16 -41.74 -18.36
N ARG A 114 -9.12 -41.40 -19.15
CA ARG A 114 -8.32 -42.37 -19.93
C ARG A 114 -7.04 -42.86 -19.23
N VAL A 115 -6.86 -42.55 -17.94
CA VAL A 115 -5.71 -43.02 -17.15
C VAL A 115 -6.21 -43.91 -16.01
N GLN A 116 -5.94 -45.21 -16.09
CA GLN A 116 -6.17 -46.20 -15.03
C GLN A 116 -4.83 -46.77 -14.54
N GLY A 117 -4.65 -46.88 -13.21
CA GLY A 117 -3.58 -47.66 -12.59
C GLY A 117 -2.13 -47.15 -12.75
N ASN A 118 -1.17 -48.03 -12.40
CA ASN A 118 0.27 -47.80 -12.15
C ASN A 118 1.12 -47.13 -13.27
N ALA A 119 0.54 -46.69 -14.39
CA ALA A 119 1.29 -46.12 -15.52
C ALA A 119 2.00 -44.79 -15.23
N ALA A 120 1.49 -44.00 -14.28
CA ALA A 120 2.14 -42.75 -13.84
C ALA A 120 3.43 -42.99 -13.04
N ALA A 121 3.50 -44.12 -12.31
CA ALA A 121 4.66 -44.48 -11.50
C ALA A 121 5.83 -44.96 -12.37
N GLU A 122 5.55 -45.77 -13.40
CA GLU A 122 6.58 -46.24 -14.35
C GLU A 122 7.19 -45.10 -15.18
N THR A 123 6.39 -44.09 -15.51
CA THR A 123 6.86 -42.90 -16.23
C THR A 123 7.78 -42.04 -15.35
N LEU A 124 7.47 -41.90 -14.06
CA LEU A 124 8.32 -41.19 -13.11
C LEU A 124 9.67 -41.90 -12.89
N GLN A 125 9.67 -43.23 -12.82
CA GLN A 125 10.86 -44.04 -12.57
C GLN A 125 11.89 -43.95 -13.70
N LYS A 126 11.45 -43.98 -14.97
CA LYS A 126 12.34 -43.80 -16.13
C LYS A 126 13.02 -42.43 -16.14
N LEU A 127 12.28 -41.41 -15.73
CA LEU A 127 12.69 -40.01 -15.69
C LEU A 127 13.66 -39.69 -14.54
N GLU A 128 13.61 -40.45 -13.44
CA GLU A 128 14.53 -40.32 -12.31
C GLU A 128 15.89 -40.97 -12.60
N ALA A 129 15.92 -42.05 -13.37
CA ALA A 129 17.15 -42.72 -13.80
C ALA A 129 17.98 -41.88 -14.79
N GLU A 130 17.33 -41.19 -15.74
CA GLU A 130 17.99 -40.27 -16.68
C GLU A 130 18.66 -39.06 -15.97
N TRP A 131 18.08 -38.64 -14.85
CA TRP A 131 18.59 -37.52 -14.05
C TRP A 131 19.89 -37.87 -13.30
N ALA A 132 19.95 -39.06 -12.69
CA ALA A 132 21.14 -39.52 -11.95
C ALA A 132 22.38 -39.64 -12.87
N SER A 133 22.16 -40.03 -14.13
CA SER A 133 23.18 -40.09 -15.17
C SER A 133 23.78 -38.72 -15.52
N LEU A 134 23.02 -37.63 -15.42
CA LEU A 134 23.44 -36.28 -15.80
C LEU A 134 24.24 -35.58 -14.67
N GLN A 135 24.01 -35.92 -13.40
CA GLN A 135 24.69 -35.28 -12.26
C GLN A 135 26.17 -35.68 -12.08
N ALA A 136 26.61 -36.82 -12.65
CA ALA A 136 27.94 -37.39 -12.40
C ALA A 136 29.11 -36.76 -13.16
N SER A 137 28.90 -35.69 -13.95
CA SER A 137 29.96 -35.02 -14.72
C SER A 137 30.15 -33.55 -14.27
N THR A 138 31.19 -33.27 -13.48
CA THR A 138 31.62 -31.94 -12.95
C THR A 138 32.82 -31.36 -13.75
N PRO A 139 33.27 -30.07 -13.62
CA PRO A 139 32.68 -28.86 -13.01
C PRO A 139 32.66 -27.58 -13.90
N LEU A 140 31.92 -26.57 -13.39
CA LEU A 140 31.46 -25.28 -13.94
C LEU A 140 32.50 -24.12 -14.06
N GLY A 141 33.76 -24.38 -14.42
CA GLY A 141 34.85 -23.43 -14.13
C GLY A 141 34.91 -22.03 -14.79
N ALA A 142 34.23 -21.70 -15.90
CA ALA A 142 34.47 -20.39 -16.54
C ALA A 142 33.37 -19.92 -17.51
N ILE A 143 32.27 -19.32 -17.05
CA ILE A 143 31.32 -18.60 -17.94
C ILE A 143 30.68 -17.41 -17.21
N HIS A 144 31.48 -16.38 -16.92
CA HIS A 144 31.02 -15.11 -16.34
C HIS A 144 30.82 -14.02 -17.40
N THR A 145 31.72 -13.93 -18.38
CA THR A 145 31.87 -12.66 -19.11
C THR A 145 30.97 -12.56 -20.35
N GLU A 146 30.57 -13.68 -20.98
CA GLU A 146 29.70 -13.67 -22.18
C GLU A 146 28.19 -13.70 -21.87
N PHE A 147 27.79 -14.11 -20.66
CA PHE A 147 26.43 -13.88 -20.16
C PHE A 147 26.05 -12.40 -20.22
N LEU A 148 27.04 -11.53 -20.00
CA LEU A 148 26.85 -10.08 -19.98
C LEU A 148 26.83 -9.43 -21.38
N ALA A 149 27.18 -10.13 -22.47
CA ALA A 149 27.25 -9.55 -23.82
C ALA A 149 26.13 -9.98 -24.79
N LEU A 150 25.51 -11.15 -24.59
CA LEU A 150 24.41 -11.64 -25.46
C LEU A 150 23.01 -11.18 -25.01
N LEU A 151 22.99 -10.47 -23.88
CA LEU A 151 21.91 -9.75 -23.20
C LEU A 151 20.83 -9.12 -24.11
N PRO A 152 21.11 -8.59 -25.32
CA PRO A 152 20.05 -7.99 -26.14
C PRO A 152 19.62 -8.85 -27.33
N LYS A 153 20.35 -9.90 -27.75
CA LYS A 153 20.04 -10.66 -28.98
C LYS A 153 18.99 -11.77 -28.82
N ILE A 154 18.51 -11.95 -27.59
CA ILE A 154 17.18 -12.47 -27.24
C ILE A 154 16.07 -11.71 -28.02
N GLU A 155 16.34 -10.50 -28.51
CA GLU A 155 15.30 -9.52 -28.80
C GLU A 155 14.32 -9.80 -29.95
N GLN A 156 14.60 -10.50 -31.07
CA GLN A 156 13.72 -10.22 -32.24
C GLN A 156 13.23 -11.27 -33.21
N ARG A 157 13.86 -12.40 -33.53
CA ARG A 157 13.33 -13.24 -34.62
C ARG A 157 13.55 -14.71 -34.38
N ALA A 158 12.48 -15.46 -34.63
CA ALA A 158 12.46 -16.87 -34.95
C ALA A 158 13.76 -17.37 -35.59
N ASN A 159 14.07 -18.64 -35.31
CA ASN A 159 14.82 -19.52 -36.20
C ASN A 159 16.35 -19.44 -36.14
N ARG A 160 16.97 -19.97 -35.07
CA ARG A 160 18.32 -20.58 -35.12
C ARG A 160 18.49 -21.67 -34.05
N ASP A 161 19.00 -22.82 -34.50
CA ASP A 161 19.20 -24.06 -33.73
C ASP A 161 20.21 -23.83 -32.59
N ILE A 162 19.73 -23.89 -31.34
CA ILE A 162 20.59 -24.03 -30.16
C ILE A 162 21.07 -25.48 -30.15
N ASP A 163 22.39 -25.70 -30.25
CA ASP A 163 22.95 -27.04 -30.23
C ASP A 163 22.57 -27.73 -28.90
N PRO A 164 21.76 -28.80 -28.94
CA PRO A 164 21.61 -29.67 -27.80
C PRO A 164 23.02 -30.21 -27.44
N MET A 165 23.41 -30.77 -26.30
CA MET A 165 24.78 -31.31 -26.12
C MET A 165 25.88 -30.25 -25.94
N SER A 166 25.71 -29.01 -26.42
CA SER A 166 26.54 -27.89 -25.95
C SER A 166 26.41 -27.72 -24.43
N ALA A 167 27.48 -27.26 -23.76
CA ALA A 167 27.49 -27.10 -22.31
C ALA A 167 26.33 -26.21 -21.79
N LEU A 168 25.99 -25.16 -22.54
CA LEU A 168 24.85 -24.29 -22.25
C LEU A 168 23.51 -24.96 -22.56
N GLY A 169 23.40 -25.69 -23.67
CA GLY A 169 22.19 -26.45 -24.03
C GLY A 169 21.88 -27.56 -23.03
N VAL A 170 22.89 -28.21 -22.44
CA VAL A 170 22.73 -29.22 -21.39
C VAL A 170 22.28 -28.58 -20.07
N LYS A 171 22.86 -27.43 -19.68
CA LYS A 171 22.43 -26.68 -18.47
C LYS A 171 21.00 -26.18 -18.59
N LEU A 172 20.61 -25.62 -19.73
CA LEU A 172 19.23 -25.13 -19.96
C LEU A 172 18.20 -26.27 -19.94
N ARG A 173 18.53 -27.44 -20.50
CA ARG A 173 17.68 -28.62 -20.37
C ARG A 173 17.59 -29.13 -18.94
N ARG A 174 18.71 -29.13 -18.22
CA ARG A 174 18.78 -29.61 -16.83
C ARG A 174 17.88 -28.76 -15.93
N ALA A 175 17.94 -27.44 -16.09
CA ALA A 175 17.08 -26.49 -15.39
C ALA A 175 15.59 -26.62 -15.82
N HIS A 176 15.31 -26.73 -17.13
CA HIS A 176 13.95 -26.97 -17.63
C HIS A 176 13.35 -28.28 -17.09
N TRP A 177 14.16 -29.33 -17.00
CA TRP A 177 13.76 -30.63 -16.46
C TRP A 177 13.51 -30.59 -14.95
N GLN A 178 14.36 -29.91 -14.20
CA GLN A 178 14.17 -29.67 -12.76
C GLN A 178 12.85 -28.94 -12.49
N MET A 179 12.53 -27.93 -13.29
CA MET A 179 11.31 -27.14 -13.14
C MET A 179 10.03 -27.93 -13.48
N MET A 180 10.08 -28.78 -14.51
CA MET A 180 8.97 -29.71 -14.81
C MET A 180 8.82 -30.80 -13.76
N LYS A 181 9.93 -31.34 -13.23
CA LYS A 181 9.94 -32.37 -12.19
C LYS A 181 9.40 -31.86 -10.86
N SER A 182 9.76 -30.64 -10.46
CA SER A 182 9.20 -30.00 -9.25
C SER A 182 7.72 -29.65 -9.43
N SER A 183 7.31 -29.15 -10.61
CA SER A 183 5.89 -28.92 -10.91
C SER A 183 5.06 -30.20 -10.93
N LEU A 184 5.57 -31.29 -11.54
CA LEU A 184 4.90 -32.59 -11.56
C LEU A 184 4.88 -33.26 -10.18
N ARG A 185 5.95 -33.18 -9.39
CA ARG A 185 5.96 -33.71 -8.01
C ARG A 185 5.02 -32.95 -7.09
N ASN A 186 5.00 -31.62 -7.18
CA ASN A 186 4.06 -30.81 -6.38
C ASN A 186 2.61 -31.07 -6.79
N ARG A 187 2.35 -31.33 -8.08
CA ARG A 187 1.00 -31.63 -8.58
C ARG A 187 0.56 -33.07 -8.29
N ILE A 188 1.47 -34.05 -8.30
CA ILE A 188 1.20 -35.44 -7.89
C ILE A 188 1.01 -35.52 -6.36
N ALA A 189 1.73 -34.72 -5.59
CA ALA A 189 1.53 -34.56 -4.15
C ALA A 189 0.17 -33.89 -3.84
N GLN A 190 -0.24 -32.88 -4.62
CA GLN A 190 -1.60 -32.31 -4.55
C GLN A 190 -2.69 -33.35 -4.90
N LEU A 191 -2.54 -34.12 -5.98
CA LEU A 191 -3.57 -35.07 -6.42
C LEU A 191 -3.70 -36.33 -5.53
N LYS A 192 -2.62 -36.76 -4.86
CA LYS A 192 -2.68 -37.86 -3.87
C LYS A 192 -3.13 -37.40 -2.49
N GLY A 193 -2.78 -36.17 -2.10
CA GLY A 193 -3.29 -35.55 -0.88
C GLY A 193 -4.79 -35.34 -0.96
N ASP A 194 -5.29 -34.78 -2.06
CA ASP A 194 -6.69 -34.37 -2.18
C ASP A 194 -7.69 -35.54 -2.10
N ALA A 195 -7.35 -36.78 -2.46
CA ALA A 195 -8.31 -37.90 -2.46
C ALA A 195 -8.55 -38.49 -1.05
N ASP A 196 -7.49 -38.75 -0.29
CA ASP A 196 -7.58 -39.33 1.06
C ASP A 196 -7.92 -38.27 2.11
N GLU A 197 -7.49 -37.02 1.89
CA GLU A 197 -7.81 -35.89 2.75
C GLU A 197 -9.25 -35.39 2.53
N LEU A 198 -9.85 -35.47 1.32
CA LEU A 198 -11.29 -35.16 1.15
C LEU A 198 -12.20 -36.13 1.91
N ALA A 199 -11.81 -37.41 2.01
CA ALA A 199 -12.55 -38.42 2.75
C ALA A 199 -12.43 -38.21 4.27
N ALA A 200 -11.28 -37.77 4.78
CA ALA A 200 -11.00 -37.56 6.21
C ALA A 200 -11.32 -36.13 6.73
N LEU A 201 -11.26 -35.09 5.88
CA LEU A 201 -11.57 -33.69 6.24
C LEU A 201 -13.07 -33.41 6.26
N ASN A 202 -13.87 -34.15 5.50
CA ASN A 202 -15.33 -34.05 5.57
C ASN A 202 -15.88 -34.54 6.92
N SER A 203 -15.13 -35.36 7.66
CA SER A 203 -15.50 -35.84 8.99
C SER A 203 -14.84 -35.09 10.15
N SER A 204 -13.94 -34.11 9.93
CA SER A 204 -13.13 -33.51 11.02
C SER A 204 -12.77 -32.01 10.96
N ARG A 205 -13.22 -31.22 9.98
CA ARG A 205 -12.82 -29.79 9.88
C ARG A 205 -13.42 -28.87 10.96
N ARG A 206 -12.56 -28.04 11.59
CA ARG A 206 -12.97 -26.79 12.28
C ARG A 206 -13.87 -25.98 11.33
N PRO A 207 -14.95 -25.35 11.83
CA PRO A 207 -15.91 -24.65 10.98
C PRO A 207 -15.21 -23.59 10.12
N ARG A 208 -15.56 -23.52 8.83
CA ARG A 208 -15.11 -22.44 7.94
C ARG A 208 -15.49 -21.10 8.58
N PRO A 209 -14.60 -20.10 8.58
CA PRO A 209 -14.88 -18.82 9.23
C PRO A 209 -16.17 -18.23 8.69
N ASP A 210 -16.97 -17.68 9.60
CA ASP A 210 -18.11 -16.83 9.28
C ASP A 210 -17.65 -15.37 9.17
N LEU A 211 -18.57 -14.48 8.79
CA LEU A 211 -18.29 -13.06 8.65
C LEU A 211 -17.77 -12.43 9.95
N LYS A 212 -18.27 -12.86 11.11
CA LYS A 212 -17.82 -12.37 12.41
C LYS A 212 -16.35 -12.72 12.64
N LEU A 213 -15.96 -13.96 12.42
CA LEU A 213 -14.57 -14.39 12.59
C LEU A 213 -13.65 -13.66 11.58
N LEU A 214 -14.10 -13.42 10.34
CA LEU A 214 -13.34 -12.62 9.37
C LEU A 214 -13.05 -11.20 9.90
N VAL A 215 -14.05 -10.51 10.45
CA VAL A 215 -13.88 -9.16 11.03
C VAL A 215 -12.90 -9.18 12.20
N GLU A 216 -12.95 -10.21 13.05
CA GLU A 216 -12.01 -10.38 14.18
C GLU A 216 -10.58 -10.64 13.70
N LEU A 217 -10.40 -11.45 12.65
CA LEU A 217 -9.10 -11.70 12.04
C LEU A 217 -8.51 -10.44 11.40
N PHE A 218 -9.32 -9.70 10.64
CA PHE A 218 -8.88 -8.44 10.04
C PHE A 218 -8.47 -7.41 11.10
N ARG A 219 -9.24 -7.32 12.20
CA ARG A 219 -8.91 -6.46 13.34
C ARG A 219 -7.53 -6.82 13.90
N LYS A 220 -7.28 -8.11 14.17
CA LYS A 220 -5.99 -8.59 14.69
C LYS A 220 -4.83 -8.31 13.71
N HIS A 221 -5.06 -8.46 12.42
CA HIS A 221 -4.05 -8.20 11.39
C HIS A 221 -3.63 -6.72 11.33
N ARG A 222 -4.56 -5.78 11.56
CA ARG A 222 -4.31 -4.33 11.43
C ARG A 222 -4.08 -3.59 12.76
N THR A 223 -4.23 -4.24 13.91
CA THR A 223 -4.25 -3.58 15.23
C THR A 223 -2.96 -2.84 15.62
N ALA A 224 -1.79 -3.24 15.11
CA ALA A 224 -0.51 -2.65 15.52
C ALA A 224 -0.36 -1.17 15.08
N ASP A 225 -1.02 -0.77 13.98
CA ASP A 225 -0.72 0.50 13.31
C ASP A 225 -1.79 1.59 13.50
N TRP A 226 -2.93 1.26 14.10
CA TRP A 226 -4.08 2.15 14.13
C TRP A 226 -4.08 3.11 15.32
N ALA A 227 -4.48 4.35 15.04
CA ALA A 227 -4.81 5.31 16.10
C ALA A 227 -6.12 4.89 16.81
N PRO A 228 -6.34 5.26 18.09
CA PRO A 228 -7.57 4.95 18.82
C PRO A 228 -8.86 5.38 18.10
N SER A 229 -8.82 6.53 17.41
CA SER A 229 -9.96 7.02 16.63
C SER A 229 -10.26 6.15 15.40
N THR A 230 -9.25 5.49 14.82
CA THR A 230 -9.41 4.54 13.72
C THR A 230 -10.09 3.26 14.21
N HIS A 231 -9.71 2.76 15.39
CA HIS A 231 -10.39 1.63 16.03
C HIS A 231 -11.88 1.90 16.24
N GLN A 232 -12.24 3.06 16.78
CA GLN A 232 -13.64 3.42 17.01
C GLN A 232 -14.45 3.46 15.70
N LYS A 233 -13.87 3.97 14.61
CA LYS A 233 -14.51 3.98 13.29
C LYS A 233 -14.67 2.58 12.74
N PHE A 234 -13.61 1.78 12.80
CA PHE A 234 -13.64 0.39 12.37
C PHE A 234 -14.73 -0.40 13.11
N ASP A 235 -14.76 -0.32 14.44
CA ASP A 235 -15.75 -1.04 15.26
C ASP A 235 -17.18 -0.59 14.93
N ALA A 236 -17.41 0.71 14.72
CA ALA A 236 -18.72 1.22 14.34
C ALA A 236 -19.18 0.73 12.96
N VAL A 237 -18.29 0.73 11.96
CA VAL A 237 -18.61 0.27 10.60
C VAL A 237 -18.79 -1.24 10.56
N SER A 238 -17.90 -1.99 11.23
CA SER A 238 -17.98 -3.45 11.35
C SER A 238 -19.26 -3.91 12.06
N ALA A 239 -19.71 -3.17 13.09
CA ALA A 239 -20.99 -3.45 13.73
C ALA A 239 -22.18 -3.28 12.77
N VAL A 240 -22.12 -2.30 11.86
CA VAL A 240 -23.16 -2.13 10.82
C VAL A 240 -23.07 -3.22 9.76
N LEU A 241 -21.86 -3.59 9.33
CA LEU A 241 -21.66 -4.71 8.38
C LEU A 241 -22.26 -6.01 8.92
N LEU A 242 -21.97 -6.36 10.18
CA LEU A 242 -22.47 -7.56 10.83
C LEU A 242 -23.99 -7.53 11.07
N ASP A 243 -24.54 -6.34 11.33
CA ASP A 243 -25.99 -6.13 11.50
C ASP A 243 -26.75 -6.28 10.16
N ILE A 244 -26.13 -5.88 9.04
CA ILE A 244 -26.74 -6.01 7.70
C ILE A 244 -26.65 -7.45 7.18
N LEU A 245 -25.45 -8.04 7.18
CA LEU A 245 -25.19 -9.34 6.56
C LEU A 245 -25.40 -10.53 7.50
N GLY A 246 -25.48 -10.28 8.80
CA GLY A 246 -25.53 -11.30 9.84
C GLY A 246 -24.14 -11.83 10.20
N PRO A 247 -23.85 -12.05 11.50
CA PRO A 247 -22.52 -12.47 11.94
C PRO A 247 -22.13 -13.88 11.47
N ASN A 248 -23.12 -14.76 11.30
CA ASN A 248 -22.92 -16.17 10.98
C ASN A 248 -22.91 -16.45 9.46
N LEU A 249 -22.88 -15.41 8.62
CA LEU A 249 -22.84 -15.57 7.17
C LEU A 249 -21.57 -16.33 6.77
N LYS A 250 -21.75 -17.47 6.10
CA LYS A 250 -20.63 -18.27 5.58
C LYS A 250 -19.93 -17.50 4.47
N LEU A 251 -18.60 -17.38 4.53
CA LEU A 251 -17.82 -16.65 3.53
C LEU A 251 -18.00 -17.21 2.10
N SER A 252 -18.29 -18.51 1.95
CA SER A 252 -18.58 -19.12 0.65
C SER A 252 -19.84 -18.60 -0.04
N ALA A 253 -20.74 -17.97 0.70
CA ALA A 253 -21.96 -17.36 0.17
C ALA A 253 -21.76 -15.88 -0.21
N ILE A 254 -20.58 -15.32 0.01
CA ILE A 254 -20.30 -13.92 -0.30
C ILE A 254 -19.92 -13.79 -1.78
N ASP A 255 -20.78 -13.09 -2.51
CA ASP A 255 -20.62 -12.80 -3.93
C ASP A 255 -21.03 -11.34 -4.25
N ARG A 256 -21.14 -11.02 -5.54
CA ARG A 256 -21.49 -9.67 -5.97
C ARG A 256 -22.92 -9.26 -5.58
N GLU A 257 -23.87 -10.18 -5.46
CA GLU A 257 -25.24 -9.86 -5.05
C GLU A 257 -25.28 -9.45 -3.58
N VAL A 258 -24.53 -10.15 -2.72
CA VAL A 258 -24.34 -9.74 -1.31
C VAL A 258 -23.78 -8.32 -1.21
N GLY A 259 -22.83 -7.98 -2.08
CA GLY A 259 -22.27 -6.62 -2.14
C GLY A 259 -23.29 -5.56 -2.57
N ARG A 260 -24.20 -5.89 -3.49
CA ARG A 260 -25.28 -4.99 -3.96
C ARG A 260 -26.33 -4.77 -2.87
N ASP A 261 -26.78 -5.83 -2.20
CA ASP A 261 -27.74 -5.75 -1.09
C ASP A 261 -27.19 -4.88 0.05
N LEU A 262 -25.93 -5.13 0.45
CA LEU A 262 -25.24 -4.32 1.45
C LEU A 262 -25.22 -2.83 1.06
N HIS A 263 -24.89 -2.52 -0.19
CA HIS A 263 -24.83 -1.14 -0.69
C HIS A 263 -26.19 -0.46 -0.68
N GLU A 264 -27.26 -1.17 -1.08
CA GLU A 264 -28.63 -0.66 -1.04
C GLU A 264 -29.07 -0.33 0.40
N VAL A 265 -28.81 -1.24 1.35
CA VAL A 265 -29.14 -1.01 2.76
C VAL A 265 -28.36 0.19 3.31
N LEU A 266 -27.05 0.28 3.02
CA LEU A 266 -26.22 1.42 3.46
C LEU A 266 -26.66 2.74 2.85
N HIS A 267 -27.12 2.74 1.59
CA HIS A 267 -27.57 3.94 0.88
C HIS A 267 -28.78 4.57 1.57
N ASP A 268 -29.72 3.76 2.05
CA ASP A 268 -30.95 4.25 2.69
C ASP A 268 -30.87 4.33 4.22
N LEU A 269 -29.77 3.87 4.82
CA LEU A 269 -29.58 3.87 6.26
C LEU A 269 -29.57 5.31 6.82
N PRO A 270 -30.40 5.64 7.82
CA PRO A 270 -30.34 6.94 8.45
C PRO A 270 -29.08 7.14 9.31
N PRO A 271 -28.46 8.34 9.33
CA PRO A 271 -27.27 8.58 10.14
C PRO A 271 -27.63 8.49 11.62
N ASN A 272 -26.74 7.86 12.40
CA ASN A 272 -26.95 7.56 13.81
C ASN A 272 -28.26 6.81 14.10
N TYR A 273 -28.70 5.87 13.25
CA TYR A 273 -29.98 5.17 13.40
C TYR A 273 -30.20 4.60 14.81
N LYS A 274 -29.18 4.00 15.43
CA LYS A 274 -29.24 3.47 16.81
C LYS A 274 -29.54 4.52 17.90
N LYS A 275 -29.36 5.80 17.62
CA LYS A 275 -29.65 6.92 18.55
C LYS A 275 -30.98 7.60 18.28
N ARG A 276 -31.67 7.24 17.18
CA ARG A 276 -32.95 7.84 16.83
C ARG A 276 -34.05 7.06 17.53
N ARG A 277 -34.82 7.75 18.38
CA ARG A 277 -35.93 7.15 19.13
C ARG A 277 -36.89 6.34 18.26
N GLN A 278 -37.18 6.84 17.05
CA GLN A 278 -38.09 6.20 16.08
C GLN A 278 -37.51 4.97 15.35
N LEU A 279 -36.23 4.66 15.54
CA LEU A 279 -35.52 3.50 14.96
C LEU A 279 -34.88 2.64 16.05
N ALA A 280 -35.20 2.88 17.32
CA ALA A 280 -34.60 2.17 18.43
C ALA A 280 -34.97 0.68 18.39
N GLY A 281 -33.98 -0.20 18.55
CA GLY A 281 -34.17 -1.65 18.54
C GLY A 281 -34.23 -2.29 17.14
N LEU A 282 -34.34 -1.50 16.07
CA LEU A 282 -34.35 -2.02 14.70
C LEU A 282 -32.94 -2.41 14.23
N SER A 283 -32.85 -3.48 13.46
CA SER A 283 -31.66 -3.81 12.65
C SER A 283 -31.39 -2.71 11.62
N ALA A 284 -30.17 -2.66 11.09
CA ALA A 284 -29.80 -1.73 10.02
C ALA A 284 -30.73 -1.86 8.80
N ARG A 285 -31.15 -3.08 8.46
CA ARG A 285 -32.04 -3.34 7.31
C ARG A 285 -33.44 -2.80 7.54
N GLU A 286 -34.02 -3.04 8.72
CA GLU A 286 -35.31 -2.48 9.12
C GLU A 286 -35.25 -0.95 9.23
N ALA A 287 -34.17 -0.41 9.80
CA ALA A 287 -33.97 1.02 9.93
C ALA A 287 -33.83 1.72 8.56
N ALA A 288 -33.19 1.08 7.59
CA ALA A 288 -33.13 1.57 6.20
C ALA A 288 -34.51 1.53 5.53
N ALA A 289 -35.30 0.47 5.73
CA ALA A 289 -36.65 0.37 5.20
C ALA A 289 -37.58 1.47 5.77
N VAL A 290 -37.61 1.64 7.10
CA VAL A 290 -38.35 2.73 7.76
C VAL A 290 -37.81 4.10 7.33
N GLY A 291 -36.49 4.19 7.11
CA GLY A 291 -35.83 5.39 6.59
C GLY A 291 -36.35 5.81 5.21
N ARG A 292 -36.50 4.85 4.28
CA ARG A 292 -37.12 5.07 2.97
C ARG A 292 -38.58 5.49 3.10
N GLU A 293 -39.36 4.70 3.83
CA GLU A 293 -40.81 4.91 3.97
C GLU A 293 -41.14 6.29 4.55
N LYS A 294 -40.41 6.69 5.61
CA LYS A 294 -40.65 7.95 6.34
C LYS A 294 -39.83 9.12 5.81
N GLY A 295 -39.11 8.96 4.70
CA GLY A 295 -38.29 10.03 4.11
C GLY A 295 -37.22 10.59 5.06
N LEU A 296 -36.59 9.73 5.87
CA LEU A 296 -35.57 10.16 6.83
C LEU A 296 -34.27 10.59 6.12
N PRO A 297 -33.45 11.45 6.76
CA PRO A 297 -32.13 11.78 6.22
C PRO A 297 -31.29 10.52 6.03
N LYS A 298 -30.57 10.45 4.91
CA LYS A 298 -29.64 9.35 4.57
C LYS A 298 -28.20 9.68 5.01
N LEU A 299 -27.31 8.69 4.99
CA LEU A 299 -25.88 8.93 5.17
C LEU A 299 -25.38 9.95 4.13
N GLY A 300 -24.54 10.90 4.55
CA GLY A 300 -23.89 11.82 3.60
C GLY A 300 -22.92 11.07 2.67
N ARG A 301 -22.73 11.58 1.45
CA ARG A 301 -21.91 10.93 0.41
C ARG A 301 -20.55 10.46 0.91
N LYS A 302 -19.82 11.33 1.63
CA LYS A 302 -18.49 11.01 2.15
C LYS A 302 -18.53 9.94 3.24
N THR A 303 -19.57 9.93 4.07
CA THR A 303 -19.76 8.89 5.09
C THR A 303 -20.03 7.53 4.44
N LEU A 304 -20.90 7.47 3.43
CA LEU A 304 -21.16 6.24 2.69
C LEU A 304 -19.89 5.72 2.00
N GLU A 305 -19.12 6.61 1.37
CA GLU A 305 -17.82 6.27 0.76
C GLU A 305 -16.82 5.71 1.79
N ASP A 306 -16.73 6.32 2.97
CA ASP A 306 -15.86 5.84 4.05
C ASP A 306 -16.30 4.46 4.59
N TYR A 307 -17.60 4.18 4.63
CA TYR A 307 -18.13 2.85 4.97
C TYR A 307 -17.74 1.82 3.92
N LEU A 308 -17.97 2.10 2.62
CA LEU A 308 -17.62 1.20 1.53
C LEU A 308 -16.12 0.93 1.48
N ASN A 309 -15.27 1.93 1.73
CA ASN A 309 -13.82 1.76 1.76
C ASN A 309 -13.36 0.86 2.93
N HIS A 310 -13.95 1.01 4.11
CA HIS A 310 -13.64 0.12 5.25
C HIS A 310 -14.07 -1.31 4.97
N ILE A 311 -15.31 -1.50 4.49
CA ILE A 311 -15.85 -2.83 4.19
C ILE A 311 -15.06 -3.50 3.05
N SER A 312 -14.72 -2.72 2.01
CA SER A 312 -13.84 -3.18 0.93
C SER A 312 -12.49 -3.64 1.47
N SER A 313 -11.91 -2.95 2.45
CA SER A 313 -10.62 -3.36 3.05
C SER A 313 -10.72 -4.69 3.79
N VAL A 314 -11.83 -4.95 4.48
CA VAL A 314 -12.10 -6.25 5.13
C VAL A 314 -12.21 -7.36 4.09
N PHE A 315 -12.92 -7.12 2.99
CA PHE A 315 -13.08 -8.12 1.93
C PHE A 315 -11.85 -8.30 1.05
N GLU A 316 -11.05 -7.27 0.79
CA GLU A 316 -9.75 -7.42 0.10
C GLU A 316 -8.78 -8.28 0.95
N PHE A 317 -8.81 -8.14 2.28
CA PHE A 317 -8.09 -9.07 3.16
C PHE A 317 -8.61 -10.50 3.00
N ALA A 318 -9.93 -10.71 2.98
CA ALA A 318 -10.48 -12.04 2.75
C ALA A 318 -10.09 -12.64 1.37
N VAL A 319 -9.95 -11.80 0.34
CA VAL A 319 -9.44 -12.22 -0.98
C VAL A 319 -7.96 -12.59 -0.90
N HIS A 320 -7.13 -11.79 -0.23
CA HIS A 320 -5.70 -12.05 -0.06
C HIS A 320 -5.42 -13.34 0.72
N GLU A 321 -6.27 -13.65 1.70
CA GLU A 321 -6.22 -14.90 2.49
C GLU A 321 -6.93 -16.08 1.80
N ASP A 322 -7.31 -15.94 0.52
CA ASP A 322 -8.03 -16.97 -0.27
C ASP A 322 -9.34 -17.48 0.39
N LEU A 323 -9.97 -16.67 1.25
CA LEU A 323 -11.22 -17.01 1.96
C LEU A 323 -12.47 -16.75 1.10
N ILE A 324 -12.38 -15.82 0.15
CA ILE A 324 -13.43 -15.52 -0.83
C ILE A 324 -12.83 -15.30 -2.22
N LYS A 325 -13.61 -15.55 -3.27
CA LYS A 325 -13.14 -15.47 -4.67
C LYS A 325 -12.88 -14.04 -5.16
N GLY A 326 -13.53 -13.05 -4.56
CA GLY A 326 -13.46 -11.66 -5.00
C GLY A 326 -14.16 -10.73 -4.04
N ASN A 327 -13.76 -9.45 -4.08
CA ASN A 327 -14.32 -8.43 -3.23
C ASN A 327 -15.73 -8.01 -3.72
N PRO A 328 -16.79 -8.25 -2.94
CA PRO A 328 -18.17 -8.05 -3.37
C PRO A 328 -18.55 -6.58 -3.53
N VAL A 329 -17.86 -5.66 -2.86
CA VAL A 329 -18.15 -4.21 -2.91
C VAL A 329 -17.20 -3.43 -3.82
N LYS A 330 -16.25 -4.10 -4.47
CA LYS A 330 -15.28 -3.45 -5.36
C LYS A 330 -15.99 -2.68 -6.47
N GLY A 331 -15.61 -1.42 -6.65
CA GLY A 331 -16.20 -0.54 -7.67
C GLY A 331 -17.63 -0.06 -7.41
N LEU A 332 -18.26 -0.39 -6.27
CA LEU A 332 -19.51 0.24 -5.87
C LEU A 332 -19.24 1.69 -5.46
N LYS A 333 -20.05 2.61 -5.96
CA LYS A 333 -19.88 4.06 -5.72
C LYS A 333 -20.97 4.57 -4.79
N ALA A 334 -20.63 5.55 -3.96
CA ALA A 334 -21.64 6.33 -3.24
C ALA A 334 -22.43 7.18 -4.25
N THR A 335 -23.67 6.78 -4.55
CA THR A 335 -24.62 7.60 -5.31
C THR A 335 -25.03 8.81 -4.47
N ALA A 336 -25.20 9.97 -5.10
CA ALA A 336 -25.28 11.26 -4.44
C ALA A 336 -26.49 11.36 -3.47
N THR A 337 -26.22 11.24 -2.17
CA THR A 337 -27.00 11.90 -1.11
C THR A 337 -26.44 13.30 -0.88
N LYS A 338 -27.25 14.23 -0.35
CA LYS A 338 -26.88 15.64 -0.07
C LYS A 338 -25.39 15.76 0.27
N THR A 339 -24.66 16.56 -0.50
CA THR A 339 -23.28 16.92 -0.20
C THR A 339 -23.23 17.58 1.18
N ASP A 340 -22.27 17.18 2.01
CA ASP A 340 -21.93 17.97 3.19
C ASP A 340 -21.63 19.40 2.70
N ALA A 341 -22.12 20.41 3.41
CA ALA A 341 -21.79 21.79 3.08
C ALA A 341 -20.26 21.92 3.04
N ASP A 342 -19.74 22.45 1.93
CA ASP A 342 -18.30 22.67 1.81
C ASP A 342 -17.85 23.57 2.96
N ARG A 343 -16.70 23.21 3.55
CA ARG A 343 -16.13 24.01 4.64
C ARG A 343 -15.60 25.29 4.04
N VAL A 344 -16.12 26.42 4.50
CA VAL A 344 -15.76 27.75 4.01
C VAL A 344 -14.92 28.52 5.02
N PRO A 345 -14.03 29.42 4.56
CA PRO A 345 -13.29 30.33 5.45
C PRO A 345 -14.23 31.30 6.19
N PHE A 346 -13.73 31.90 7.26
CA PHE A 346 -14.42 33.02 7.91
C PHE A 346 -14.26 34.29 7.08
N THR A 347 -15.36 35.02 6.93
CA THR A 347 -15.37 36.36 6.31
C THR A 347 -14.98 37.43 7.34
N GLN A 348 -14.62 38.63 6.88
CA GLN A 348 -14.40 39.78 7.77
C GLN A 348 -15.57 40.01 8.74
N SER A 349 -16.82 39.96 8.27
CA SER A 349 -18.00 40.12 9.12
C SER A 349 -18.08 39.05 10.21
N ASP A 350 -17.70 37.80 9.90
CA ASP A 350 -17.66 36.73 10.90
C ASP A 350 -16.60 37.00 11.97
N LEU A 351 -15.40 37.43 11.56
CA LEU A 351 -14.29 37.69 12.48
C LEU A 351 -14.64 38.84 13.43
N VAL A 352 -15.20 39.93 12.91
CA VAL A 352 -15.69 41.06 13.72
C VAL A 352 -16.71 40.57 14.74
N LYS A 353 -17.76 39.86 14.29
CA LYS A 353 -18.80 39.31 15.19
C LYS A 353 -18.21 38.40 16.26
N LEU A 354 -17.24 37.56 15.90
CA LEU A 354 -16.62 36.60 16.80
C LEU A 354 -15.75 37.29 17.85
N PHE A 355 -14.84 38.18 17.43
CA PHE A 355 -13.86 38.82 18.31
C PHE A 355 -14.38 40.08 19.03
N SER A 356 -15.61 40.52 18.74
CA SER A 356 -16.36 41.46 19.58
C SER A 356 -17.19 40.77 20.68
N ALA A 357 -17.19 39.44 20.76
CA ALA A 357 -17.93 38.72 21.79
C ALA A 357 -17.34 38.93 23.19
N PRO A 358 -18.16 38.87 24.27
CA PRO A 358 -17.70 39.09 25.65
C PRO A 358 -16.51 38.21 26.07
N ILE A 359 -16.43 36.96 25.60
CA ILE A 359 -15.26 36.10 25.86
C ILE A 359 -13.92 36.75 25.46
N PHE A 360 -13.91 37.65 24.47
CA PHE A 360 -12.71 38.38 24.03
C PHE A 360 -12.62 39.78 24.65
N THR A 361 -13.74 40.49 24.79
CA THR A 361 -13.74 41.89 25.26
C THR A 361 -13.87 42.04 26.77
N GLY A 362 -14.19 40.97 27.50
CA GLY A 362 -14.39 40.94 28.94
C GLY A 362 -15.69 40.21 29.31
N CYS A 363 -15.57 39.16 30.12
CA CYS A 363 -16.70 38.34 30.57
C CYS A 363 -16.55 37.88 32.02
N VAL A 364 -17.67 37.49 32.63
CA VAL A 364 -17.69 37.02 34.03
C VAL A 364 -16.83 35.76 34.24
N ASP A 365 -16.96 34.79 33.34
CA ASP A 365 -16.20 33.53 33.32
C ASP A 365 -16.20 32.95 31.89
N ASP A 366 -15.20 32.14 31.53
CA ASP A 366 -15.11 31.58 30.17
C ASP A 366 -15.90 30.27 29.96
N GLU A 367 -16.36 29.60 31.01
CA GLU A 367 -17.00 28.30 30.93
C GLU A 367 -18.53 28.42 30.84
N LYS A 368 -19.14 29.10 31.81
CA LYS A 368 -20.60 29.18 31.96
C LYS A 368 -21.17 30.53 31.52
N SER A 369 -20.48 31.62 31.86
CA SER A 369 -20.97 33.00 31.66
C SER A 369 -20.15 33.79 30.63
N TRP A 370 -19.62 33.10 29.62
CA TRP A 370 -18.80 33.68 28.55
C TRP A 370 -19.56 34.63 27.61
N ARG A 371 -20.89 34.72 27.77
CA ARG A 371 -21.79 35.64 27.06
C ARG A 371 -22.10 36.90 27.85
N GLU A 372 -21.78 36.93 29.14
CA GLU A 372 -22.13 38.02 30.04
C GLU A 372 -20.96 38.99 30.09
N PRO A 373 -21.12 40.24 29.61
CA PRO A 373 -20.06 41.23 29.66
C PRO A 373 -19.63 41.53 31.10
N ALA A 374 -18.33 41.62 31.32
CA ALA A 374 -17.75 42.07 32.58
C ALA A 374 -16.50 42.93 32.33
N ARG A 375 -16.07 43.67 33.35
CA ARG A 375 -14.79 44.40 33.30
C ARG A 375 -13.57 43.47 33.37
N THR A 376 -13.76 42.26 33.88
CA THR A 376 -12.71 41.23 33.98
C THR A 376 -12.47 40.61 32.61
N GLN A 377 -11.19 40.49 32.21
CA GLN A 377 -10.81 39.81 30.98
C GLN A 377 -10.16 38.45 31.31
N VAL A 378 -10.94 37.38 31.18
CA VAL A 378 -10.46 36.00 31.39
C VAL A 378 -9.69 35.54 30.15
N ARG A 379 -8.36 35.51 30.24
CA ARG A 379 -7.46 35.14 29.12
C ARG A 379 -6.95 33.70 29.25
N ARG A 380 -7.84 32.70 29.22
CA ARG A 380 -7.47 31.26 29.20
C ARG A 380 -7.63 30.65 27.79
N GLY A 381 -7.76 29.34 27.66
CA GLY A 381 -7.82 28.63 26.39
C GLY A 381 -8.98 29.03 25.49
N ARG A 382 -10.15 29.37 26.03
CA ARG A 382 -11.28 29.87 25.22
C ARG A 382 -11.03 31.23 24.58
N TYR A 383 -10.13 32.03 25.16
CA TYR A 383 -9.65 33.29 24.61
C TYR A 383 -8.50 33.06 23.60
N TRP A 384 -7.47 32.30 24.00
CA TRP A 384 -6.26 32.16 23.20
C TRP A 384 -6.35 31.17 22.05
N VAL A 385 -7.09 30.06 22.19
CA VAL A 385 -7.15 29.03 21.14
C VAL A 385 -7.68 29.58 19.80
N PRO A 386 -8.76 30.41 19.75
CA PRO A 386 -9.20 31.03 18.51
C PRO A 386 -8.20 32.04 17.94
N LEU A 387 -7.55 32.84 18.80
CA LEU A 387 -6.55 33.82 18.38
C LEU A 387 -5.30 33.12 17.80
N VAL A 388 -4.78 32.08 18.46
CA VAL A 388 -3.66 31.30 17.93
C VAL A 388 -4.06 30.67 16.60
N ALA A 389 -5.26 30.08 16.48
CA ALA A 389 -5.70 29.46 15.23
C ALA A 389 -5.83 30.46 14.06
N LEU A 390 -6.32 31.68 14.32
CA LEU A 390 -6.40 32.76 13.32
C LEU A 390 -5.01 33.11 12.76
N HIS A 391 -3.99 33.17 13.62
CA HIS A 391 -2.65 33.65 13.26
C HIS A 391 -1.69 32.57 12.79
N THR A 392 -2.06 31.28 12.88
CA THR A 392 -1.14 30.15 12.61
C THR A 392 -1.75 29.07 11.72
N GLY A 393 -3.07 29.07 11.53
CA GLY A 393 -3.79 27.99 10.84
C GLY A 393 -3.68 26.61 11.50
N MET A 394 -3.19 26.52 12.74
CA MET A 394 -3.03 25.24 13.45
C MET A 394 -4.36 24.47 13.59
N ARG A 395 -4.28 23.14 13.62
CA ARG A 395 -5.45 22.29 13.85
C ARG A 395 -5.91 22.44 15.31
N LEU A 396 -7.22 22.33 15.57
CA LEU A 396 -7.77 22.51 16.92
C LEU A 396 -7.05 21.67 17.99
N ASN A 397 -6.78 20.39 17.70
CA ASN A 397 -6.08 19.51 18.63
C ASN A 397 -4.63 19.92 18.88
N GLU A 398 -3.95 20.50 17.89
CA GLU A 398 -2.57 20.97 18.06
C GLU A 398 -2.58 22.17 19.03
N VAL A 399 -3.49 23.12 18.85
CA VAL A 399 -3.59 24.29 19.73
C VAL A 399 -4.01 23.91 21.16
N CYS A 400 -5.07 23.10 21.31
CA CYS A 400 -5.56 22.68 22.64
C CYS A 400 -4.56 21.83 23.45
N CYS A 401 -3.54 21.27 22.80
CA CYS A 401 -2.52 20.44 23.44
C CYS A 401 -1.14 21.11 23.47
N LEU A 402 -1.08 22.43 23.29
CA LEU A 402 0.15 23.19 23.45
C LEU A 402 0.61 23.15 24.91
N ARG A 403 1.91 22.95 25.07
CA ARG A 403 2.63 23.07 26.33
C ARG A 403 3.51 24.31 26.32
N LYS A 404 3.95 24.73 27.50
CA LYS A 404 4.85 25.88 27.64
C LYS A 404 6.14 25.69 26.86
N GLY A 405 6.73 24.49 26.88
CA GLY A 405 7.97 24.16 26.15
C GLY A 405 7.83 24.12 24.63
N ASP A 406 6.61 24.14 24.09
CA ASP A 406 6.39 24.26 22.65
C ASP A 406 6.59 25.69 22.14
N ILE A 407 6.56 26.68 23.04
CA ILE A 407 6.67 28.10 22.70
C ILE A 407 8.12 28.52 22.91
N LYS A 408 8.85 28.63 21.79
CA LYS A 408 10.30 28.81 21.77
C LYS A 408 10.70 30.13 21.12
N PHE A 409 11.98 30.44 21.22
CA PHE A 409 12.59 31.56 20.52
C PHE A 409 13.97 31.19 20.00
N GLU A 410 14.37 31.77 18.88
CA GLU A 410 15.72 31.69 18.32
C GLU A 410 16.05 33.07 17.72
N GLY A 411 17.09 33.70 18.25
CA GLY A 411 17.36 35.12 17.99
C GLY A 411 16.16 35.99 18.37
N SER A 412 15.63 36.76 17.41
CA SER A 412 14.44 37.60 17.60
C SER A 412 13.12 36.89 17.26
N VAL A 413 13.18 35.71 16.65
CA VAL A 413 11.99 35.00 16.17
C VAL A 413 11.42 34.14 17.28
N ARG A 414 10.16 34.39 17.64
CA ARG A 414 9.39 33.53 18.54
C ARG A 414 8.51 32.60 17.71
N TYR A 415 8.45 31.34 18.07
CA TYR A 415 7.77 30.32 17.27
C TYR A 415 7.11 29.25 18.13
N ILE A 416 6.15 28.55 17.53
CA ILE A 416 5.49 27.37 18.07
C ILE A 416 6.11 26.13 17.42
N GLU A 417 6.68 25.24 18.22
CA GLU A 417 7.14 23.94 17.78
C GLU A 417 6.01 22.92 17.92
N VAL A 418 5.58 22.34 16.81
CA VAL A 418 4.70 21.17 16.82
C VAL A 418 5.59 19.95 16.72
N SER A 419 5.67 19.16 17.79
CA SER A 419 6.47 17.93 17.85
C SER A 419 5.70 16.80 18.56
N ASP A 420 6.26 15.60 18.54
CA ASP A 420 5.72 14.45 19.30
C ASP A 420 6.28 14.36 20.73
N SER A 421 7.01 15.40 21.17
CA SER A 421 7.61 15.47 22.50
C SER A 421 6.55 15.30 23.59
N GLY A 422 6.96 14.70 24.70
CA GLY A 422 6.09 14.55 25.87
C GLY A 422 4.95 13.53 25.71
N GLY A 423 5.13 12.53 24.84
CA GLY A 423 4.17 11.42 24.65
C GLY A 423 3.04 11.69 23.65
N ARG A 424 3.15 12.75 22.83
CA ARG A 424 2.13 13.14 21.86
C ARG A 424 2.32 12.40 20.55
N ARG A 425 1.42 11.50 20.16
CA ARG A 425 1.51 10.88 18.82
C ARG A 425 1.02 11.84 17.74
N LEU A 426 1.94 12.33 16.91
CA LEU A 426 1.61 13.08 15.70
C LEU A 426 0.98 12.15 14.65
N LYS A 427 0.01 12.66 13.90
CA LYS A 427 -0.72 11.87 12.90
C LYS A 427 0.17 11.41 11.74
N THR A 428 1.19 12.19 11.40
CA THR A 428 2.12 11.97 10.29
C THR A 428 3.47 12.59 10.64
N GLU A 429 4.56 12.10 10.05
CA GLU A 429 5.91 12.68 10.22
C GLU A 429 5.95 14.19 9.90
N ASN A 430 5.28 14.60 8.82
CA ASN A 430 5.16 16.00 8.38
C ASN A 430 4.31 16.90 9.30
N ALA A 431 3.75 16.36 10.39
CA ALA A 431 3.13 17.21 11.39
C ALA A 431 4.18 17.90 12.27
N ARG A 432 5.42 17.36 12.33
CA ARG A 432 6.56 18.03 12.96
C ARG A 432 6.92 19.28 12.19
N ARG A 433 6.82 20.45 12.82
CA ARG A 433 7.11 21.73 12.18
C ARG A 433 7.33 22.83 13.19
N VAL A 434 7.94 23.91 12.73
CA VAL A 434 8.05 25.17 13.46
C VAL A 434 7.16 26.21 12.78
N ILE A 435 6.45 27.00 13.57
CA ILE A 435 5.51 28.02 13.10
C ILE A 435 5.89 29.35 13.75
N PRO A 436 6.53 30.28 13.02
CA PRO A 436 6.79 31.63 13.53
C PRO A 436 5.49 32.29 14.00
N MET A 437 5.56 33.03 15.11
CA MET A 437 4.40 33.75 15.62
C MET A 437 4.21 35.07 14.88
N HIS A 438 3.00 35.27 14.35
CA HIS A 438 2.63 36.52 13.69
C HIS A 438 2.82 37.74 14.63
N PRO A 439 3.31 38.90 14.13
CA PRO A 439 3.54 40.08 14.95
C PRO A 439 2.29 40.55 15.71
N GLN A 440 1.11 40.48 15.11
CA GLN A 440 -0.15 40.83 15.78
C GLN A 440 -0.45 39.92 16.99
N LEU A 441 -0.12 38.62 16.92
CA LEU A 441 -0.27 37.70 18.06
C LEU A 441 0.66 38.07 19.23
N LEU A 442 1.88 38.53 18.91
CA LEU A 442 2.82 39.06 19.90
C LEU A 442 2.31 40.38 20.51
N LYS A 443 1.75 41.29 19.70
CA LYS A 443 1.12 42.54 20.15
C LYS A 443 -0.09 42.29 21.06
N LEU A 444 -0.87 41.25 20.80
CA LEU A 444 -1.98 40.83 21.66
C LEU A 444 -1.53 40.34 23.05
N GLY A 445 -0.23 40.04 23.21
CA GLY A 445 0.37 39.66 24.48
C GLY A 445 0.46 38.15 24.70
N PHE A 446 0.34 37.33 23.64
CA PHE A 446 0.38 35.88 23.79
C PHE A 446 1.71 35.37 24.39
N TRP A 447 2.84 35.91 23.92
CA TRP A 447 4.15 35.57 24.45
C TRP A 447 4.25 35.88 25.95
N ASP A 448 3.88 37.09 26.36
CA ASP A 448 3.99 37.49 27.77
C ASP A 448 3.07 36.66 28.66
N TRP A 449 1.87 36.36 28.16
CA TRP A 449 0.93 35.46 28.83
C TRP A 449 1.52 34.05 29.01
N VAL A 450 2.14 33.47 27.98
CA VAL A 450 2.83 32.17 28.07
C VAL A 450 3.95 32.22 29.11
N GLN A 451 4.76 33.28 29.12
CA GLN A 451 5.85 33.42 30.09
C GLN A 451 5.32 33.53 31.53
N SER A 452 4.18 34.21 31.73
CA SER A 452 3.52 34.34 33.03
C SER A 452 2.81 33.07 33.50
N THR A 453 2.59 32.09 32.61
CA THR A 453 1.88 30.85 32.96
C THR A 453 2.77 29.99 33.87
N PRO A 454 2.26 29.54 35.03
CA PRO A 454 3.05 28.76 35.99
C PRO A 454 3.41 27.37 35.44
N GLY A 455 4.49 26.79 35.96
CA GLY A 455 4.99 25.48 35.55
C GLY A 455 6.19 25.54 34.59
N GLY A 456 6.80 24.36 34.36
CA GLY A 456 7.92 24.15 33.45
C GLY A 456 7.47 23.77 32.03
N ASP A 457 8.39 23.28 31.22
CA ASP A 457 8.18 23.01 29.79
C ASP A 457 7.06 22.00 29.50
N ASP A 458 6.82 21.06 30.41
CA ASP A 458 5.76 20.06 30.29
C ASP A 458 4.37 20.54 30.71
N ALA A 459 4.25 21.76 31.26
CA ALA A 459 2.97 22.30 31.68
C ALA A 459 2.08 22.59 30.46
N ASP A 460 0.84 22.10 30.50
CA ASP A 460 -0.18 22.45 29.51
C ASP A 460 -0.49 23.95 29.57
N LEU A 461 -0.55 24.62 28.42
CA LEU A 461 -0.98 26.04 28.37
C LEU A 461 -2.48 26.20 28.68
N PHE A 462 -3.26 25.15 28.44
CA PHE A 462 -4.72 25.17 28.59
C PHE A 462 -5.19 24.02 29.48
N PRO A 463 -4.76 23.97 30.76
CA PRO A 463 -5.08 22.87 31.67
C PRO A 463 -6.57 22.75 31.95
N GLU A 464 -7.35 23.83 31.81
CA GLU A 464 -8.80 23.82 31.95
C GLU A 464 -9.52 23.13 30.78
N LEU A 465 -8.84 22.88 29.65
CA LEU A 465 -9.37 22.11 28.52
C LEU A 465 -9.20 20.61 28.78
N GLN A 466 -9.96 20.11 29.74
CA GLN A 466 -9.93 18.72 30.20
C GLN A 466 -10.23 17.73 29.06
N MET A 467 -9.60 16.56 29.13
CA MET A 467 -9.91 15.47 28.23
C MET A 467 -11.32 14.95 28.51
N ASP A 468 -12.08 14.65 27.45
CA ASP A 468 -13.33 13.90 27.62
C ASP A 468 -13.06 12.43 27.96
N ALA A 469 -14.12 11.67 28.26
CA ALA A 469 -14.04 10.24 28.54
C ALA A 469 -13.41 9.40 27.42
N LYS A 470 -13.19 9.99 26.23
CA LYS A 470 -12.54 9.35 25.07
C LYS A 470 -11.10 9.84 24.86
N GLY A 471 -10.55 10.59 25.82
CA GLY A 471 -9.19 11.13 25.76
C GLY A 471 -9.02 12.32 24.82
N SER A 472 -10.11 12.99 24.40
CA SER A 472 -10.02 14.16 23.51
C SER A 472 -10.24 15.47 24.24
N ARG A 473 -9.28 16.40 24.13
CA ARG A 473 -9.43 17.80 24.60
C ARG A 473 -10.31 18.66 23.67
N THR A 474 -10.53 18.21 22.43
CA THR A 474 -11.17 19.02 21.39
C THR A 474 -12.69 18.93 21.33
N ASN A 475 -13.29 17.85 21.85
CA ASN A 475 -14.73 17.61 21.72
C ASN A 475 -15.56 18.62 22.52
N VAL A 476 -15.15 18.94 23.75
CA VAL A 476 -15.83 19.95 24.59
C VAL A 476 -15.63 21.33 23.99
N PHE A 477 -14.40 21.65 23.60
CA PHE A 477 -14.05 22.95 23.01
C PHE A 477 -14.80 23.21 21.70
N SER A 478 -14.81 22.26 20.75
CA SER A 478 -15.48 22.43 19.46
C SER A 478 -17.00 22.64 19.61
N LYS A 479 -17.65 21.96 20.56
CA LYS A 479 -19.06 22.20 20.89
C LYS A 479 -19.28 23.59 21.49
N TRP A 480 -18.40 24.02 22.40
CA TRP A 480 -18.44 25.37 22.96
C TRP A 480 -18.26 26.43 21.87
N PHE A 481 -17.27 26.28 21.00
CA PHE A 481 -17.01 27.20 19.89
C PHE A 481 -18.20 27.24 18.92
N GLY A 482 -18.83 26.09 18.65
CA GLY A 482 -20.07 26.03 17.88
C GLY A 482 -21.23 26.82 18.52
N ARG A 483 -21.33 26.85 19.85
CA ARG A 483 -22.31 27.68 20.58
C ARG A 483 -21.95 29.16 20.54
N LEU A 484 -20.67 29.52 20.67
CA LEU A 484 -20.16 30.88 20.53
C LEU A 484 -20.49 31.46 19.15
N ARG A 485 -20.10 30.73 18.10
CA ARG A 485 -20.35 31.08 16.71
C ARG A 485 -21.85 31.35 16.46
N LYS A 486 -22.72 30.45 16.92
CA LYS A 486 -24.17 30.61 16.79
C LYS A 486 -24.72 31.80 17.59
N SER A 487 -24.22 32.06 18.80
CA SER A 487 -24.70 33.21 19.59
C SER A 487 -24.34 34.56 19.00
N VAL A 488 -23.28 34.65 18.19
CA VAL A 488 -22.91 35.89 17.48
C VAL A 488 -23.50 35.96 16.07
N GLY A 489 -24.51 35.12 15.76
CA GLY A 489 -25.25 35.17 14.49
C GLY A 489 -24.56 34.51 13.30
N ILE A 490 -23.46 33.79 13.50
CA ILE A 490 -22.83 33.00 12.44
C ILE A 490 -23.48 31.62 12.47
N THR A 491 -24.42 31.33 11.56
CA THR A 491 -25.24 30.10 11.57
C THR A 491 -24.94 29.11 10.43
N ASP A 492 -24.20 29.54 9.41
CA ASP A 492 -23.77 28.72 8.27
C ASP A 492 -23.14 27.39 8.72
N ALA A 493 -23.62 26.26 8.21
CA ALA A 493 -23.14 24.93 8.57
C ALA A 493 -21.70 24.65 8.10
N GLY A 494 -21.24 25.29 7.03
CA GLY A 494 -19.87 25.17 6.51
C GLY A 494 -18.83 25.86 7.40
N LYS A 495 -19.25 26.80 8.26
CA LYS A 495 -18.35 27.51 9.19
C LYS A 495 -18.13 26.70 10.47
N THR A 496 -16.88 26.31 10.72
CA THR A 496 -16.46 25.55 11.90
C THR A 496 -15.20 26.15 12.49
N PHE A 497 -14.64 25.56 13.57
CA PHE A 497 -13.34 26.00 14.07
C PHE A 497 -12.24 25.94 12.98
N HIS A 498 -12.30 24.95 12.08
CA HIS A 498 -11.31 24.81 11.01
C HIS A 498 -11.45 25.86 9.90
N SER A 499 -12.49 26.71 9.94
CA SER A 499 -12.61 27.88 9.05
C SER A 499 -11.49 28.90 9.27
N PHE A 500 -10.87 28.96 10.46
CA PHE A 500 -9.63 29.73 10.67
C PHE A 500 -8.48 29.20 9.81
N ARG A 501 -8.33 27.88 9.72
CA ARG A 501 -7.28 27.26 8.91
C ARG A 501 -7.51 27.46 7.41
N HIS A 502 -8.77 27.40 6.98
CA HIS A 502 -9.14 27.73 5.60
C HIS A 502 -8.80 29.18 5.27
N LEU A 503 -9.21 30.12 6.14
CA LEU A 503 -8.84 31.53 5.99
C LEU A 503 -7.32 31.73 5.96
N PHE A 504 -6.58 31.13 6.90
CA PHE A 504 -5.12 31.24 6.94
C PHE A 504 -4.45 30.68 5.68
N THR A 505 -5.04 29.66 5.05
CA THR A 505 -4.58 29.14 3.75
C THR A 505 -4.71 30.20 2.66
N ASP A 506 -5.84 30.91 2.62
CA ASP A 506 -6.07 31.95 1.63
C ASP A 506 -5.17 33.17 1.89
N LEU A 507 -4.93 33.52 3.15
CA LEU A 507 -4.01 34.58 3.54
C LEU A 507 -2.54 34.30 3.15
N LEU A 508 -2.08 33.05 3.27
CA LEU A 508 -0.75 32.66 2.78
C LEU A 508 -0.62 32.87 1.27
N ARG A 509 -1.67 32.55 0.51
CA ARG A 509 -1.70 32.74 -0.94
C ARG A 509 -1.70 34.22 -1.31
N GLU A 510 -2.51 35.02 -0.63
CA GLU A 510 -2.59 36.47 -0.85
C GLU A 510 -1.24 37.14 -0.54
N ALA A 511 -0.58 36.73 0.54
CA ALA A 511 0.76 37.18 0.91
C ALA A 511 1.88 36.65 -0.01
N SER A 512 1.53 35.90 -1.07
CA SER A 512 2.47 35.29 -2.02
C SER A 512 3.55 34.43 -1.34
N VAL A 513 3.19 33.75 -0.26
CA VAL A 513 4.08 32.81 0.43
C VAL A 513 4.30 31.60 -0.47
N SER A 514 5.55 31.16 -0.60
CA SER A 514 5.88 30.03 -1.48
C SER A 514 5.11 28.76 -1.07
N MET A 515 4.83 27.89 -2.03
CA MET A 515 4.15 26.62 -1.74
C MET A 515 4.95 25.77 -0.75
N GLU A 516 6.28 25.75 -0.87
CA GLU A 516 7.16 25.04 0.06
C GLU A 516 7.03 25.56 1.51
N ASN A 517 7.05 26.88 1.69
CA ASN A 517 6.92 27.49 3.01
C ASN A 517 5.50 27.32 3.57
N SER A 518 4.49 27.43 2.71
CA SER A 518 3.09 27.14 3.06
C SER A 518 2.91 25.70 3.52
N GLU A 519 3.47 24.73 2.81
CA GLU A 519 3.44 23.31 3.19
C GLU A 519 4.12 23.08 4.54
N ARG A 520 5.26 23.75 4.79
CA ARG A 520 6.03 23.65 6.04
C ARG A 520 5.29 24.26 7.22
N ILE A 521 4.70 25.45 7.07
CA ILE A 521 3.91 26.13 8.11
C ILE A 521 2.63 25.34 8.40
N MET A 522 1.96 24.86 7.36
CA MET A 522 0.68 24.17 7.48
C MET A 522 0.82 22.70 7.87
N GLY A 523 1.98 22.07 7.68
CA GLY A 523 2.17 20.64 7.87
C GLY A 523 1.33 19.83 6.88
N TRP A 524 1.44 20.17 5.59
CA TRP A 524 0.81 19.46 4.48
C TRP A 524 1.73 18.40 3.89
N THR A 525 1.12 17.33 3.38
CA THR A 525 1.80 16.23 2.69
C THR A 525 1.38 16.24 1.22
N ASN A 526 2.29 16.67 0.35
CA ASN A 526 2.17 16.47 -1.10
C ASN A 526 3.20 15.42 -1.56
N ASN A 527 2.82 14.63 -2.56
CA ASN A 527 3.65 13.58 -3.19
C ASN A 527 4.78 14.15 -4.07
N HIS A 528 5.19 15.41 -3.87
CA HIS A 528 6.26 16.00 -4.66
C HIS A 528 7.62 15.47 -4.20
N VAL A 529 8.37 14.93 -5.16
CA VAL A 529 9.67 14.24 -5.02
C VAL A 529 10.78 15.14 -4.43
N GLN A 530 10.59 16.46 -4.37
CA GLN A 530 11.60 17.44 -3.95
C GLN A 530 11.88 17.49 -2.43
N ARG A 531 11.15 16.77 -1.57
CA ARG A 531 11.34 16.80 -0.11
C ARG A 531 12.73 16.33 0.37
N GLY A 532 13.49 15.63 -0.47
CA GLY A 532 14.78 15.03 -0.10
C GLY A 532 16.02 15.88 -0.30
N TYR A 533 15.92 17.08 -0.89
CA TYR A 533 17.10 17.91 -1.19
C TYR A 533 17.17 19.17 -0.31
N GLY A 534 18.29 19.33 0.42
CA GLY A 534 18.59 20.53 1.24
C GLY A 534 18.01 20.50 2.67
N ARG A 535 18.28 21.55 3.46
CA ARG A 535 17.79 21.69 4.85
C ARG A 535 16.35 22.23 4.95
N GLY A 536 15.73 22.57 3.81
CA GLY A 536 14.46 23.28 3.73
C GLY A 536 14.57 24.75 4.18
N PRO A 537 13.44 25.49 4.25
CA PRO A 537 13.44 26.90 4.61
C PRO A 537 13.89 27.12 6.06
N SER A 538 14.69 28.17 6.26
CA SER A 538 15.15 28.60 7.59
C SER A 538 14.01 29.23 8.39
N LEU A 539 14.13 29.23 9.72
CA LEU A 539 13.16 29.89 10.59
C LEU A 539 12.98 31.38 10.25
N ASN A 540 14.06 32.07 9.90
CA ASN A 540 14.02 33.47 9.47
C ASN A 540 13.24 33.66 8.17
N SER A 541 13.37 32.74 7.20
CA SER A 541 12.60 32.77 5.96
C SER A 541 11.10 32.58 6.24
N LEU A 542 10.75 31.60 7.07
CA LEU A 542 9.36 31.38 7.49
C LEU A 542 8.80 32.59 8.26
N SER A 543 9.62 33.24 9.09
CA SER A 543 9.24 34.42 9.87
C SER A 543 8.99 35.63 8.97
N ALA A 544 9.86 35.84 7.97
CA ALA A 544 9.68 36.87 6.96
C ALA A 544 8.37 36.69 6.18
N ASP A 545 8.03 35.45 5.82
CA ASP A 545 6.74 35.15 5.16
C ASP A 545 5.54 35.32 6.10
N MET A 546 5.66 34.91 7.36
CA MET A 546 4.61 35.15 8.36
C MET A 546 4.31 36.64 8.52
N ASN A 547 5.32 37.51 8.44
CA ASN A 547 5.16 38.96 8.55
C ASN A 547 4.46 39.61 7.35
N LYS A 548 4.37 38.93 6.21
CA LYS A 548 3.65 39.43 5.01
C LYS A 548 2.14 39.23 5.11
N ILE A 549 1.68 38.39 6.03
CA ILE A 549 0.27 38.05 6.16
C ILE A 549 -0.50 39.26 6.72
N ASP A 550 -1.45 39.80 5.96
CA ASP A 550 -2.34 40.85 6.46
C ASP A 550 -3.55 40.24 7.18
N LEU A 551 -3.72 40.60 8.46
CA LEU A 551 -4.83 40.22 9.31
C LEU A 551 -5.70 41.41 9.74
N SER A 552 -5.52 42.57 9.10
CA SER A 552 -6.32 43.80 9.33
C SER A 552 -7.83 43.53 9.23
N MET A 553 -8.24 42.64 8.34
CA MET A 553 -9.63 42.21 8.16
C MET A 553 -10.28 41.61 9.41
N ALA A 554 -9.49 41.11 10.38
CA ALA A 554 -10.02 40.57 11.62
C ALA A 554 -10.48 41.66 12.59
N SER A 555 -10.00 42.91 12.43
CA SER A 555 -10.32 44.06 13.27
C SER A 555 -10.20 43.75 14.77
N ILE A 556 -9.04 43.25 15.20
CA ILE A 556 -8.79 42.77 16.58
C ILE A 556 -7.88 43.69 17.41
N ASP A 557 -7.53 44.87 16.90
CA ASP A 557 -6.62 45.79 17.60
C ASP A 557 -7.23 46.32 18.91
N HIS A 558 -8.56 46.32 19.04
CA HIS A 558 -9.26 46.61 20.29
C HIS A 558 -8.98 45.57 21.40
N LEU A 559 -8.39 44.43 21.07
CA LEU A 559 -7.97 43.40 22.04
C LEU A 559 -6.52 43.58 22.52
N ILE A 560 -5.73 44.46 21.89
CA ILE A 560 -4.35 44.76 22.30
C ILE A 560 -4.40 45.40 23.70
N PRO A 561 -3.66 44.86 24.70
CA PRO A 561 -3.58 45.44 26.03
C PRO A 561 -3.18 46.92 25.98
N LEU A 562 -3.79 47.76 26.81
CA LEU A 562 -3.52 49.21 26.83
C LEU A 562 -2.03 49.53 26.99
N GLN A 563 -1.33 48.79 27.85
CA GLN A 563 0.12 48.91 28.09
C GLN A 563 0.96 48.71 26.82
N LYS A 564 0.45 47.98 25.82
CA LYS A 564 1.13 47.74 24.54
C LYS A 564 0.72 48.68 23.42
N ARG A 565 -0.38 49.43 23.56
CA ARG A 565 -0.81 50.40 22.54
C ARG A 565 0.12 51.62 22.48
N GLN A 566 0.66 52.01 23.63
CA GLN A 566 1.57 53.17 23.76
C GLN A 566 3.02 52.89 23.30
N LEU A 567 3.38 51.63 23.04
CA LEU A 567 4.71 51.25 22.52
C LEU A 567 4.73 51.10 20.99
N SER A 568 3.61 51.40 20.33
CA SER A 568 3.40 51.26 18.87
C SER A 568 3.08 52.58 18.16
N GLU A 569 3.03 53.67 18.90
CA GLU A 569 3.18 55.05 18.42
C GLU A 569 4.63 55.47 18.65
#